data_AF-A0A539E8P7-F1
#
_entry.id   AF-A0A539E8P7-F1
#
_cell.length_a   1.000
_cell.length_b   1.000
_cell.length_c   1.000
_cell.angle_alpha   90.00
_cell.angle_beta   90.00
_cell.angle_gamma   90.00
#
_symmetry.space_group_name_H-M   'P 1'
#
loop_
_entity.id
_entity.type
_entity.pdbx_description
1 polymer ?
#
loop_
_entity_poly.entity_id
_entity_poly.type
_entity_poly.pdbx_seq_one_letter_code
_entity_poly.pdbx_strand_id
1 'polypeptide(L)' 'MKAAILVESLTGNTWRAGERIAALLQQEGWSITGLDRVRQPNHAAIQDADFVLVGTWTHGLFVVGQAPWGLG' A
#
# COMPACT_ATOMS: atom_id res chain seq x y z
N MET A 1 18.63 -1.39 9.49
CA MET A 1 17.23 -1.88 9.54
C MET A 1 16.83 -2.32 8.15
N LYS A 2 16.06 -3.41 8.06
CA LYS A 2 15.54 -4.02 6.84
C LYS A 2 14.02 -3.87 6.76
N ALA A 3 13.50 -3.44 5.61
CA ALA A 3 12.06 -3.29 5.40
C ALA A 3 11.58 -4.03 4.16
N ALA A 4 10.43 -4.72 4.29
CA ALA A 4 9.64 -5.22 3.18
C ALA A 4 8.43 -4.32 2.97
N ILE A 5 8.08 -4.05 1.72
CA ILE A 5 6.93 -3.22 1.37
C ILE A 5 5.97 -4.05 0.52
N LEU A 6 4.74 -4.20 1.01
CA LEU A 6 3.67 -4.90 0.30
C LEU A 6 2.62 -3.89 -0.16
N VAL A 7 2.31 -3.92 -1.45
CA VAL A 7 1.38 -2.96 -2.05
C VAL A 7 0.26 -3.65 -2.80
N GLU A 8 -0.97 -3.28 -2.48
CA GLU A 8 -2.13 -3.55 -3.31
C GLU A 8 -2.52 -2.24 -4.01
N SER A 9 -2.77 -2.27 -5.32
CA SER A 9 -2.97 -1.05 -6.12
C SER A 9 -3.88 -1.31 -7.31
N LEU A 10 -5.00 -0.59 -7.40
CA LEU A 10 -5.94 -0.70 -8.53
C LEU A 10 -5.43 0.02 -9.79
N THR A 11 -5.04 1.29 -9.65
CA THR A 11 -4.67 2.18 -10.76
C THR A 11 -3.21 2.61 -10.77
N GLY A 12 -2.37 2.00 -9.91
CA GLY A 12 -0.94 2.28 -9.84
C GLY A 12 -0.53 3.37 -8.84
N ASN A 13 -1.47 4.14 -8.28
CA ASN A 13 -1.15 5.22 -7.34
C ASN A 13 -0.50 4.70 -6.04
N THR A 14 -1.06 3.65 -5.44
CA THR A 14 -0.48 3.06 -4.22
C THR A 14 0.87 2.41 -4.52
N TRP A 15 1.06 1.85 -5.71
CA TRP A 15 2.34 1.29 -6.15
C TRP A 15 3.44 2.36 -6.19
N ARG A 16 3.18 3.49 -6.86
CA ARG A 16 4.09 4.64 -6.89
C ARG A 16 4.38 5.20 -5.50
N ALA A 17 3.39 5.18 -4.59
CA ALA A 17 3.62 5.56 -3.21
C ALA A 17 4.59 4.59 -2.51
N GLY A 18 4.44 3.27 -2.71
CA GLY A 18 5.37 2.25 -2.23
C GLY A 18 6.79 2.44 -2.75
N GLU A 19 6.98 2.71 -4.05
CA GLU A 19 8.29 3.01 -4.65
C GLU A 19 8.93 4.25 -4.01
N ARG A 20 8.15 5.32 -3.80
CA ARG A 20 8.63 6.54 -3.14
C ARG A 20 9.06 6.29 -1.70
N ILE A 21 8.27 5.53 -0.94
CA ILE A 21 8.59 5.16 0.44
C ILE A 21 9.88 4.32 0.46
N ALA A 22 10.03 3.36 -0.46
CA ALA A 22 11.25 2.56 -0.59
C ALA A 22 12.49 3.44 -0.82
N ALA A 23 12.40 4.40 -1.74
CA ALA A 23 13.48 5.33 -2.04
C ALA A 23 13.85 6.21 -0.83
N LEU A 24 12.86 6.75 -0.12
CA LEU A 24 13.09 7.56 1.09
C LEU A 24 13.75 6.73 2.21
N LEU A 25 13.28 5.50 2.44
CA LEU A 25 13.87 4.60 3.42
C LEU A 25 15.33 4.27 3.08
N GLN A 26 15.64 4.03 1.81
CA GLN A 26 17.03 3.81 1.35
C GLN A 26 17.91 5.04 1.59
N GLN A 27 17.40 6.26 1.37
CA GLN A 27 18.11 7.50 1.68
C GLN A 27 18.43 7.63 3.18
N GLU A 28 17.55 7.15 4.04
CA GLU A 28 17.73 7.09 5.51
C GLU A 28 18.59 5.87 5.95
N GLY A 29 19.20 5.14 5.01
CA GLY A 29 20.10 4.02 5.32
C GLY A 29 19.41 2.69 5.61
N TRP A 30 18.12 2.55 5.30
CA TRP A 30 17.42 1.28 5.41
C TRP A 30 17.67 0.40 4.18
N SER A 31 17.71 -0.91 4.39
CA SER A 31 17.76 -1.89 3.31
C SER A 31 16.35 -2.35 2.95
N ILE A 32 15.98 -2.31 1.67
CA ILE A 32 14.68 -2.82 1.21
C ILE A 32 14.85 -4.27 0.78
N THR A 33 14.20 -5.20 1.47
CA THR A 33 14.29 -6.64 1.19
C THR A 33 13.35 -7.05 0.06
N GLY A 34 12.25 -6.31 -0.14
CA GLY A 34 11.29 -6.55 -1.21
C GLY A 34 10.26 -5.43 -1.35
N LEU A 35 9.77 -5.24 -2.57
CA LEU A 35 8.62 -4.41 -2.92
C LEU A 35 7.69 -5.27 -3.80
N ASP A 36 6.66 -5.85 -3.20
CA ASP A 36 5.84 -6.88 -3.84
C ASP A 36 4.35 -6.56 -3.77
N ARG A 37 3.56 -7.21 -4.62
CA ARG A 37 2.11 -7.12 -4.50
C ARG A 37 1.62 -7.92 -3.31
N VAL A 38 0.63 -7.41 -2.56
CA VAL A 38 0.01 -8.15 -1.45
C VAL A 38 -0.51 -9.53 -1.90
N ARG A 39 -1.03 -9.64 -3.13
CA ARG A 39 -1.53 -10.89 -3.71
C ARG A 39 -0.44 -11.87 -4.18
N GLN A 40 0.80 -11.41 -4.32
CA GLN A 40 1.95 -12.22 -4.75
C GLN A 40 3.16 -11.88 -3.88
N PRO A 41 3.11 -12.18 -2.57
CA PRO A 41 4.16 -11.77 -1.65
C PRO A 41 5.42 -12.61 -1.84
N ASN A 42 6.60 -11.96 -1.76
CA ASN A 42 7.86 -12.67 -1.59
C ASN A 42 8.06 -13.01 -0.11
N HIS A 43 7.72 -14.24 0.26
CA HIS A 43 7.81 -14.70 1.66
C HIS A 43 9.22 -14.64 2.25
N ALA A 44 10.25 -14.86 1.43
CA ALA A 44 11.64 -14.79 1.89
C ALA A 44 12.04 -13.34 2.24
N ALA A 45 11.63 -12.37 1.42
CA ALA A 45 11.87 -10.95 1.67
C ALA A 45 11.14 -10.46 2.94
N ILE A 46 9.92 -10.95 3.17
CA ILE A 46 9.15 -10.65 4.38
C ILE A 46 9.84 -11.24 5.62
N GLN A 47 10.32 -12.48 5.54
CA GLN A 47 10.99 -13.15 6.65
C GLN A 47 12.32 -12.49 7.03
N ASP A 48 13.05 -11.94 6.06
CA ASP A 48 14.33 -11.25 6.30
C ASP A 48 14.16 -9.79 6.79
N ALA A 49 12.94 -9.24 6.74
CA ALA A 49 12.69 -7.86 7.14
C ALA A 49 12.50 -7.69 8.65
N ASP A 50 13.03 -6.60 9.20
CA ASP A 50 12.77 -6.15 10.58
C ASP A 50 11.41 -5.45 10.69
N PHE A 51 10.91 -4.89 9.57
CA PHE A 51 9.69 -4.11 9.49
C PHE A 51 8.95 -4.37 8.17
N VAL A 52 7.61 -4.48 8.23
CA VAL A 52 6.77 -4.68 7.05
C VAL A 52 5.79 -3.52 6.92
N LEU A 53 5.88 -2.81 5.79
CA LEU A 53 4.96 -1.74 5.41
C LEU A 53 3.91 -2.31 4.45
N VAL A 54 2.63 -2.16 4.77
CA VAL A 54 1.52 -2.59 3.91
C VAL A 54 0.73 -1.37 3.45
N GLY A 55 0.71 -1.13 2.14
CA GLY A 55 -0.10 -0.10 1.50
C GLY A 55 -1.22 -0.70 0.66
N THR A 56 -2.46 -0.26 0.87
CA THR A 56 -3.61 -0.69 0.04
C THR A 56 -4.37 0.51 -0.48
N TRP A 57 -5.08 0.31 -1.58
CA TRP A 57 -6.13 1.21 -2.02
C TRP A 57 -7.46 0.84 -1.34
N THR A 58 -8.40 1.79 -1.34
CA THR A 58 -9.75 1.59 -0.80
C THR A 58 -10.74 1.42 -1.95
N HIS A 59 -11.55 0.36 -1.92
CA HIS A 59 -12.68 0.20 -2.85
C HIS A 59 -13.91 0.90 -2.27
N GLY A 60 -14.37 1.97 -2.91
CA GLY A 60 -15.51 2.75 -2.45
C GLY A 60 -16.77 2.44 -3.25
N LEU A 61 -17.80 1.90 -2.58
CA LEU A 61 -19.19 2.16 -2.97
C LEU A 61 -19.59 3.46 -2.26
N PHE A 62 -19.79 4.54 -3.01
CA PHE A 62 -20.42 5.75 -2.49
C PHE A 62 -21.87 5.78 -3.00
N VAL A 63 -22.83 5.37 -2.16
CA VAL A 63 -24.26 5.59 -2.44
C VAL A 63 -24.62 6.98 -1.94
N VAL A 64 -24.80 7.92 -2.88
CA VAL A 64 -25.45 9.20 -2.58
C VAL A 64 -26.93 9.03 -2.90
N GLY A 65 -27.71 8.63 -1.91
CA GLY A 65 -29.16 8.64 -1.98
C GLY A 65 -29.67 10.05 -1.69
N GLN A 66 -30.07 10.79 -2.71
CA GLN A 66 -30.88 12.00 -2.54
C GLN A 66 -32.35 11.59 -2.75
N ALA A 67 -33.15 11.62 -1.69
CA ALA A 67 -34.60 11.55 -1.79
C ALA A 67 -35.10 12.99 -1.98
N PRO A 68 -35.67 13.38 -3.12
CA PRO A 68 -36.14 14.75 -3.31
C PRO A 68 -37.44 15.07 -2.53
N TRP A 69 -37.88 14.21 -1.61
CA TRP A 69 -39.22 14.34 -1.02
C TRP A 69 -39.25 13.89 0.44
N GLY A 70 -39.43 14.86 1.35
CA GLY A 70 -39.86 14.60 2.71
C GLY A 70 -39.89 15.86 3.56
N LEU A 71 -41.10 16.32 3.89
CA LEU A 71 -41.50 17.49 4.70
C LEU A 71 -41.58 18.77 3.85
N GLY A 72 -42.76 19.31 3.50
CA GLY A 72 -43.96 19.46 4.31
C GLY A 72 -44.23 20.95 4.38
#